data_AF-R5U6B0-F1
#
_entry.id   AF-R5U6B0-F1
#
_cell.length_a   1.000
_cell.length_b   1.000
_cell.length_c   1.000
_cell.angle_alpha   90.00
_cell.angle_beta   90.00
_cell.angle_gamma   90.00
#
_symmetry.space_group_name_H-M   'P 1'
#
loop_
_entity.id
_entity.type
_entity.pdbx_description
1 polymer ?
#
loop_
_entity_poly.entity_id
_entity_poly.type
_entity_poly.pdbx_seq_one_letter_code
_entity_poly.pdbx_strand_id
1 'polypeptide(L)'
;MKKEELKAIRDWCESVVAVRRAENNALKHTPRGVISLTESQSDRTIQVYSGIENIAHAMKAVLHIDIYSDNTYQKWITYKGIKIMQLEFFVEVAK
;
A
#
# COMPACT_ATOMS: atom_id res chain seq x y z
N MET A 1 15.19 9.78 10.01
CA MET A 1 14.08 9.47 10.94
C MET A 1 14.63 8.91 12.24
N LYS A 2 13.99 9.23 13.36
CA LYS A 2 14.32 8.69 14.69
C LYS A 2 13.76 7.26 14.83
N LYS A 3 14.36 6.46 15.71
CA LYS A 3 13.97 5.06 15.96
C LYS A 3 12.50 4.91 16.35
N GLU A 4 11.99 5.80 17.20
CA GLU A 4 10.60 5.77 17.65
C GLU A 4 9.61 6.08 16.53
N GLU A 5 9.97 6.97 15.58
CA GLU A 5 9.13 7.28 14.43
C GLU A 5 9.02 6.07 13.49
N LEU A 6 10.15 5.38 13.24
CA LEU A 6 10.14 4.14 12.44
C LEU A 6 9.32 3.04 13.11
N LYS A 7 9.38 2.94 14.44
CA LYS A 7 8.55 2.00 15.21
C LYS A 7 7.06 2.33 15.05
N ALA A 8 6.68 3.61 15.19
CA ALA A 8 5.28 4.02 15.02
C ALA A 8 4.75 3.72 13.61
N ILE A 9 5.54 3.98 12.55
CA ILE A 9 5.16 3.63 11.18
C ILE A 9 4.99 2.12 11.03
N ARG A 10 5.91 1.34 11.61
CA ARG A 10 5.83 -0.12 11.59
C ARG A 10 4.58 -0.64 12.29
N ASP A 11 4.29 -0.16 13.50
CA ASP A 11 3.13 -0.58 14.29
C ASP A 11 1.82 -0.23 13.56
N TRP A 12 1.76 0.95 12.93
CA TRP A 12 0.65 1.33 12.05
C TRP A 12 0.52 0.39 10.85
N CYS A 13 1.62 0.08 10.15
CA CYS A 13 1.61 -0.83 8.99
C CYS A 13 1.13 -2.23 9.38
N GLU A 14 1.60 -2.77 10.51
CA GLU A 14 1.19 -4.08 11.01
C GLU A 14 -0.32 -4.13 11.33
N SER A 15 -0.85 -3.06 11.93
CA SER A 15 -2.29 -2.93 12.22
C SER A 15 -3.14 -2.88 10.95
N VAL A 16 -2.80 -2.01 9.99
CA VAL A 16 -3.58 -1.86 8.74
C VAL A 16 -3.54 -3.14 7.91
N VAL A 17 -2.40 -3.82 7.84
CA VAL A 17 -2.27 -5.11 7.14
C VAL A 17 -3.11 -6.20 7.78
N ALA A 18 -3.22 -6.22 9.11
CA ALA A 18 -4.10 -7.15 9.82
C ALA A 18 -5.58 -6.90 9.50
N VAL A 19 -6.01 -5.64 9.53
CA VAL A 19 -7.39 -5.24 9.16
C VAL A 19 -7.70 -5.65 7.74
N ARG A 20 -6.82 -5.33 6.77
CA ARG A 20 -7.04 -5.70 5.36
C ARG A 20 -7.14 -7.21 5.16
N ARG A 21 -6.32 -7.99 5.87
CA ARG A 21 -6.42 -9.46 5.84
C ARG A 21 -7.76 -9.95 6.40
N ALA A 22 -8.25 -9.36 7.49
CA ALA A 22 -9.54 -9.72 8.07
C ALA A 22 -10.69 -9.42 7.10
N GLU A 23 -10.69 -8.23 6.49
CA GLU A 23 -11.67 -7.85 5.45
C GLU A 23 -11.66 -8.83 4.27
N ASN A 24 -10.47 -9.14 3.74
CA ASN A 24 -10.34 -10.10 2.64
C ASN A 24 -10.88 -11.48 2.99
N ASN A 25 -10.62 -11.95 4.22
CA ASN A 25 -11.14 -13.24 4.66
C ASN A 25 -12.66 -13.21 4.79
N ALA A 26 -13.24 -12.11 5.31
CA ALA A 26 -14.70 -11.95 5.35
C ALA A 26 -15.32 -11.95 3.94
N LEU A 27 -14.68 -11.26 2.99
CA LEU A 27 -15.12 -11.20 1.59
C LEU A 27 -15.08 -12.57 0.92
N LYS A 28 -14.06 -13.40 1.16
CA LYS A 28 -14.00 -14.78 0.63
C LYS A 28 -15.17 -15.66 1.06
N HIS A 29 -15.76 -15.37 2.22
CA HIS A 29 -16.89 -16.11 2.77
C HIS A 29 -18.24 -15.43 2.47
N THR A 30 -18.24 -14.36 1.69
CA THR A 30 -19.46 -13.64 1.31
C THR A 30 -20.30 -14.52 0.38
N PRO A 31 -21.60 -14.72 0.68
CA PRO A 31 -22.49 -15.53 -0.16
C PRO A 31 -22.57 -15.01 -1.60
N ARG A 32 -22.68 -15.93 -2.56
CA ARG A 32 -22.94 -15.56 -3.98
C ARG A 32 -24.24 -14.76 -4.07
N GLY A 33 -24.17 -13.53 -4.54
CA GLY A 33 -25.32 -12.61 -4.68
C GLY A 33 -25.26 -11.37 -3.76
N VAL A 34 -24.34 -11.32 -2.81
CA VAL A 34 -24.05 -10.09 -2.06
C VAL A 34 -22.97 -9.30 -2.82
N ILE A 35 -23.36 -8.17 -3.41
CA ILE A 35 -22.43 -7.25 -4.08
C ILE A 35 -21.65 -6.49 -2.99
N SER A 36 -20.33 -6.66 -2.95
CA SER A 36 -19.48 -5.83 -2.10
C SER A 36 -19.29 -4.47 -2.78
N LEU A 37 -19.81 -3.41 -2.18
CA LEU A 37 -19.66 -2.03 -2.68
C LEU A 37 -18.20 -1.51 -2.68
N THR A 38 -17.24 -2.32 -2.23
CA THR A 38 -15.81 -1.95 -2.12
C THR A 38 -14.91 -2.54 -3.20
N GLU A 39 -15.46 -3.16 -4.25
CA GLU A 39 -14.73 -3.87 -5.35
C GLU A 39 -13.75 -3.03 -6.20
N SER A 40 -13.37 -1.82 -5.77
CA SER A 40 -12.43 -0.94 -6.51
C SER A 40 -10.96 -1.11 -6.11
N GLN A 41 -10.66 -1.65 -4.93
CA GLN A 41 -9.28 -1.93 -4.53
C GLN A 41 -9.05 -3.42 -4.57
N SER A 42 -8.13 -3.89 -5.41
CA SER A 42 -7.70 -5.30 -5.41
C SER A 42 -7.49 -5.73 -3.96
N ASP A 43 -8.10 -6.83 -3.53
CA ASP A 43 -8.18 -7.31 -2.14
C ASP A 43 -6.87 -7.11 -1.34
N ARG A 44 -5.72 -7.18 -2.00
CA ARG A 44 -4.40 -7.14 -1.36
C ARG A 44 -3.64 -5.84 -1.53
N THR A 45 -4.30 -4.70 -1.77
CA THR A 45 -3.62 -3.43 -1.97
C THR A 45 -4.04 -2.35 -0.96
N ILE A 46 -3.05 -1.63 -0.43
CA ILE A 46 -3.22 -0.42 0.36
C ILE A 46 -2.57 0.72 -0.42
N GLN A 47 -3.35 1.74 -0.78
CA GLN A 47 -2.82 2.95 -1.39
C GLN A 47 -2.47 3.96 -0.30
N VAL A 48 -1.26 4.50 -0.37
CA VAL A 48 -0.81 5.61 0.48
C VAL A 48 -0.58 6.84 -0.38
N TYR A 49 -0.80 8.01 0.21
CA TYR A 49 -0.60 9.28 -0.46
C TYR A 49 0.89 9.66 -0.54
N SER A 50 1.62 9.44 0.54
CA SER A 50 3.04 9.80 0.66
C SER A 50 3.78 8.91 1.66
N GLY A 51 5.11 8.93 1.62
CA GLY A 51 5.97 8.32 2.64
C GLY A 51 6.25 6.83 2.46
N ILE A 52 6.06 6.28 1.26
CA ILE A 52 6.34 4.87 0.96
C ILE A 52 7.80 4.46 1.24
N GLU A 53 8.77 5.38 1.11
CA GLU A 53 10.18 5.13 1.45
C GLU A 53 10.38 4.94 2.96
N ASN A 54 9.68 5.73 3.77
CA ASN A 54 9.72 5.60 5.22
C ASN A 54 9.05 4.31 5.67
N ILE A 55 7.97 3.91 4.99
CA ILE A 55 7.32 2.61 5.17
C ILE A 55 8.28 1.48 4.80
N ALA A 56 8.92 1.54 3.62
CA ALA A 56 9.90 0.54 3.18
C ALA A 56 11.03 0.39 4.21
N HIS A 57 11.55 1.52 4.72
CA HIS A 57 12.59 1.53 5.74
C HIS A 57 12.12 0.93 7.08
N ALA A 58 10.95 1.36 7.58
CA ALA A 58 10.37 0.85 8.82
C ALA A 58 10.10 -0.66 8.77
N MET A 59 9.67 -1.15 7.61
CA MET A 59 9.35 -2.56 7.37
C MET A 59 10.56 -3.40 6.95
N LYS A 60 11.72 -2.77 6.69
CA LYS A 60 12.89 -3.40 6.07
C LYS A 60 12.53 -4.15 4.79
N ALA A 61 11.66 -3.54 3.98
CA ALA A 61 11.14 -4.11 2.74
C ALA A 61 11.87 -3.53 1.53
N VAL A 62 11.94 -4.32 0.45
CA VAL A 62 12.44 -3.84 -0.84
C VAL A 62 11.41 -2.90 -1.45
N LEU A 63 11.85 -1.70 -1.81
CA LEU A 63 11.06 -0.72 -2.55
C LEU A 63 11.17 -1.00 -4.05
N HIS A 64 10.04 -1.27 -4.68
CA HIS A 64 9.92 -1.41 -6.12
C HIS A 64 9.40 -0.12 -6.74
N ILE A 65 9.84 0.17 -7.95
CA ILE A 65 9.41 1.34 -8.72
C ILE A 65 9.04 0.85 -10.12
N ASP A 66 7.79 1.06 -10.52
CA ASP A 66 7.33 0.80 -11.88
C ASP A 66 6.92 2.10 -12.55
N ILE A 67 7.39 2.30 -13.77
CA ILE A 67 7.04 3.47 -14.60
C ILE A 67 5.89 3.04 -15.51
N TYR A 68 4.76 3.75 -15.41
CA TYR A 68 3.55 3.44 -16.16
C TYR A 68 3.40 4.27 -17.43
N SER A 69 3.86 5.51 -17.39
CA SER A 69 3.88 6.42 -18.53
C SER A 69 5.00 7.44 -18.35
N ASP A 70 5.20 8.26 -19.37
CA ASP A 70 6.21 9.32 -19.37
C ASP A 70 6.05 10.30 -18.18
N ASN A 71 4.85 10.38 -17.59
CA ASN A 71 4.52 11.32 -16.52
C ASN A 71 4.08 10.64 -15.21
N THR A 72 4.00 9.31 -15.14
CA THR A 72 3.53 8.60 -13.95
C THR A 72 4.38 7.39 -13.60
N TYR A 73 4.62 7.22 -12.31
CA TYR A 73 5.24 6.02 -11.76
C TYR A 73 4.56 5.62 -10.46
N GLN A 74 4.67 4.35 -10.10
CA GLN A 74 4.29 3.87 -8.78
C GLN A 74 5.52 3.41 -8.02
N LYS A 75 5.47 3.61 -6.72
CA LYS A 75 6.35 2.97 -5.76
C LYS A 75 5.54 1.96 -4.96
N TRP A 76 6.10 0.79 -4.67
CA TRP A 76 5.41 -0.18 -3.84
C TRP A 76 6.34 -1.11 -3.07
N ILE A 77 5.81 -1.67 -1.99
CA ILE A 77 6.41 -2.78 -1.26
C ILE A 77 5.40 -3.91 -1.15
N THR A 78 5.87 -5.13 -0.92
CA THR A 78 5.01 -6.23 -0.45
C THR A 78 5.38 -6.58 0.98
N TYR A 79 4.38 -6.58 1.86
CA TYR A 79 4.52 -7.06 3.23
C TYR A 79 3.42 -8.06 3.55
N LYS A 80 3.81 -9.27 3.96
CA LYS A 80 2.87 -10.35 4.31
C LYS A 80 1.78 -10.57 3.22
N GLY A 81 2.16 -10.48 1.95
CA GLY A 81 1.25 -10.69 0.81
C GLY A 81 0.25 -9.56 0.56
N ILE A 82 0.40 -8.40 1.23
CA ILE A 82 -0.31 -7.16 0.93
C ILE A 82 0.67 -6.20 0.23
N LYS A 83 0.25 -5.66 -0.91
CA LYS A 83 0.95 -4.58 -1.63
C LYS A 83 0.59 -3.25 -0.97
N ILE A 84 1.59 -2.49 -0.56
CA ILE A 84 1.42 -1.08 -0.15
C ILE A 84 2.01 -0.25 -1.27
N MET A 85 1.23 0.66 -1.87
CA MET A 85 1.63 1.41 -3.05
C MET A 85 1.34 2.90 -2.96
N GLN A 86 2.19 3.68 -3.62
CA GLN A 86 2.06 5.12 -3.79
C GLN A 86 2.16 5.44 -5.28
N LEU A 87 1.17 6.17 -5.80
CA LEU A 87 1.21 6.70 -7.16
C LEU A 87 1.83 8.09 -7.11
N GLU A 88 2.78 8.35 -8.01
CA GLU A 88 3.45 9.64 -8.14
C GLU A 88 3.47 10.08 -9.60
N PHE A 89 3.62 11.40 -9.77
CA PHE A 89 3.77 12.04 -11.06
C PHE A 89 5.20 12.53 -11.18
N PHE A 90 5.83 12.35 -12.34
CA PHE A 90 7.03 13.11 -12.65
C PHE A 90 6.60 14.57 -12.70
N VAL A 91 7.11 15.39 -11.77
CA VAL A 91 6.88 16.83 -11.82
C VAL A 91 7.38 17.29 -13.18
N GLU A 92 6.50 17.78 -14.05
CA GLU A 92 6.94 18.55 -15.20
C GLU A 92 7.78 19.69 -14.64
N VAL A 93 9.09 19.63 -14.87
CA VAL A 93 9.95 20.80 -14.70
C VAL A 93 9.44 21.78 -15.76
N ALA A 94 8.46 22.59 -15.37
CA ALA A 94 7.90 23.63 -16.21
C ALA A 94 9.08 24.46 -16.72
N LYS A 95 9.32 24.37 -18.03
CA LYS A 95 10.35 25.13 -18.73
C LYS A 95 9.97 26.60 -18.80
#